data_AF-A0A4Q6BFV3-F1
#
_entry.id   AF-A0A4Q6BFV3-F1
#
_cell.length_a   1.000
_cell.length_b   1.000
_cell.length_c   1.000
_cell.angle_alpha   90.00
_cell.angle_beta   90.00
_cell.angle_gamma   90.00
#
_symmetry.space_group_name_H-M   'P 1'
#
loop_
_entity.id
_entity.type
_entity.pdbx_description
1 polymer ?
#
loop_
_entity_poly.entity_id
_entity_poly.type
_entity_poly.pdbx_seq_one_letter_code
_entity_poly.pdbx_strand_id
1 'polypeptide(L)'
;VLLNRAPTLHRLGIQAFEPVLVEGKAIQLHPLVCTAFNADFDGDQMAVHVPLSLEAQLEARALMMSSNNILSPANGDPIIVPSQDVVLGLYYLTREKVGAKGEEMAFSDVHEVHRAYESRMVDLQARVRVRLKEFPLVDGKPGPERIRHVQTTVGRALLSEILPKGMPFDMINQDMTKKAISATINIAYRLLGLKETVIFADQLMYTGFAYATRAGMSFGIDDIVIPEQKTKLVAAADREVKEIQDQYASGLVTNGERYNKVVDIWSRANDQVAKAMMEKLGSEEATDLKGAKHRQKSFNSIFMMADSGARGSAAQIRQLAGMRGLMAKPDGSIIETPITANFREGLNVLQYFISTHGARKGLADTALKTANSGYLTRRLVDVAQDLVVTEIDCGTDQGLAMAPLVEGGDVVEG
;
A
#
# COMPACT_ATOMS: atom_id res chain seq x y z
N VAL A 1 10.88 -24.06 15.74
CA VAL A 1 9.62 -23.89 16.51
C VAL A 1 8.50 -23.49 15.55
N LEU A 2 7.24 -23.75 15.90
CA LEU A 2 6.08 -23.30 15.12
C LEU A 2 5.44 -22.11 15.84
N LEU A 3 5.21 -21.01 15.12
CA LEU A 3 4.44 -19.88 15.60
C LEU A 3 3.03 -19.92 15.02
N ASN A 4 2.03 -19.68 15.86
CA ASN A 4 0.63 -19.58 15.46
C ASN A 4 -0.01 -18.34 16.08
N ARG A 5 -0.85 -17.63 15.30
CA ARG A 5 -1.72 -16.56 15.78
C ARG A 5 -3.19 -16.95 15.58
N ALA A 6 -3.99 -16.79 16.64
CA ALA A 6 -5.43 -16.92 16.54
C ALA A 6 -6.06 -15.59 16.06
N PRO A 7 -7.07 -15.61 15.18
CA PRO A 7 -7.65 -16.76 14.49
C PRO A 7 -6.81 -17.22 13.26
N THR A 8 -6.62 -18.53 13.10
CA THR A 8 -5.91 -19.12 11.95
C THR A 8 -6.85 -19.21 10.74
N LEU A 9 -6.78 -18.25 9.83
CA LEU A 9 -7.69 -18.18 8.65
C LEU A 9 -7.21 -18.98 7.44
N HIS A 10 -5.91 -19.21 7.33
CA HIS A 10 -5.28 -19.93 6.23
C HIS A 10 -3.97 -20.58 6.70
N ARG A 11 -3.38 -21.46 5.88
CA ARG A 11 -2.17 -22.22 6.26
C ARG A 11 -0.99 -21.34 6.72
N LEU A 12 -0.84 -20.13 6.18
CA LEU A 12 0.23 -19.20 6.56
C LEU A 12 0.07 -18.61 7.97
N GLY A 13 -1.05 -18.86 8.65
CA GLY A 13 -1.23 -18.50 10.06
C GLY A 13 -0.46 -19.40 11.01
N ILE A 14 0.17 -20.47 10.50
CA ILE A 14 1.15 -21.30 11.22
C ILE A 14 2.40 -21.39 10.35
N GLN A 15 3.55 -20.96 10.88
CA GLN A 15 4.83 -21.06 10.17
C GLN A 15 5.93 -21.54 11.12
N ALA A 16 6.94 -22.21 10.54
CA ALA A 16 8.13 -22.63 11.25
C ALA A 16 9.22 -21.56 11.16
N PHE A 17 9.91 -21.37 12.29
CA PHE A 17 11.06 -20.49 12.44
C PHE A 17 12.17 -21.18 13.23
N GLU A 18 13.41 -20.79 12.97
CA GLU A 18 14.54 -21.16 13.80
C GLU A 18 14.62 -20.18 14.99
N PRO A 19 14.58 -20.68 16.24
CA PRO A 19 14.56 -19.81 17.42
C PRO A 19 15.93 -19.17 17.65
N VAL A 20 15.93 -17.86 17.90
CA VAL A 20 17.10 -17.11 18.36
C VAL A 20 16.87 -16.75 19.82
N LEU A 21 17.83 -17.07 20.68
CA LEU A 21 17.75 -16.72 22.10
C LEU A 21 17.83 -15.19 22.25
N VAL A 22 16.86 -14.63 22.96
CA VAL A 22 16.77 -13.19 23.24
C VAL A 22 16.48 -12.98 24.72
N GLU A 23 16.96 -11.86 25.26
CA GLU A 23 16.59 -11.43 26.60
C GLU A 23 15.17 -10.84 26.61
N GLY A 24 14.43 -11.07 27.69
CA GLY A 24 13.05 -10.59 27.86
C GLY A 24 11.98 -11.68 27.72
N LYS A 25 10.71 -11.27 27.77
CA LYS A 25 9.53 -12.17 27.77
C LYS A 25 8.64 -12.03 26.53
N ALA A 26 9.08 -11.26 25.54
CA ALA A 26 8.32 -10.98 24.33
C ALA A 26 8.91 -11.75 23.13
N ILE A 27 8.04 -12.32 22.30
CA ILE A 27 8.44 -12.98 21.05
C ILE A 27 8.79 -11.90 20.03
N GLN A 28 9.96 -12.02 19.40
CA GLN A 28 10.33 -11.17 18.26
C GLN A 28 9.86 -11.85 16.97
N LEU A 29 9.04 -11.16 16.19
CA LEU A 29 8.51 -11.64 14.91
C LEU A 29 9.08 -10.80 13.77
N HIS A 30 9.43 -11.45 12.66
CA HIS A 30 9.96 -10.76 11.48
C HIS A 30 8.88 -9.86 10.83
N PRO A 31 9.16 -8.58 10.50
CA PRO A 31 8.13 -7.66 9.97
C PRO A 31 7.44 -8.13 8.68
N LEU A 32 8.16 -8.81 7.79
CA LEU A 32 7.60 -9.29 6.51
C LEU A 32 6.57 -10.41 6.67
N VAL A 33 6.55 -11.13 7.81
CA VAL A 33 5.56 -12.20 8.03
C VAL A 33 4.30 -11.69 8.74
N CYS A 34 4.29 -10.46 9.27
CA CYS A 34 3.14 -9.88 9.96
C CYS A 34 1.88 -9.87 9.07
N THR A 35 2.04 -9.60 7.77
CA THR A 35 0.94 -9.64 6.79
C THR A 35 0.29 -11.03 6.72
N ALA A 36 1.10 -12.09 6.73
CA ALA A 36 0.62 -13.46 6.71
C ALA A 36 -0.08 -13.84 8.03
N PHE A 37 0.45 -13.44 9.18
CA PHE A 37 -0.21 -13.67 10.47
C PHE A 37 -1.42 -12.75 10.71
N ASN A 38 -1.62 -11.74 9.85
CA ASN A 38 -2.52 -10.61 10.09
C ASN A 38 -2.28 -9.97 11.47
N ALA A 39 -1.02 -9.91 11.89
CA ALA A 39 -0.60 -9.50 13.23
C ALA A 39 -0.12 -8.04 13.23
N ASP A 40 -0.39 -7.35 14.32
CA ASP A 40 0.20 -6.07 14.67
C ASP A 40 0.91 -6.16 16.03
N PHE A 41 1.48 -5.05 16.49
CA PHE A 41 2.30 -4.99 17.70
C PHE A 41 1.65 -4.12 18.78
N ASP A 42 0.32 -4.17 18.90
CA ASP A 42 -0.44 -3.39 19.89
C ASP A 42 -0.85 -4.19 21.15
N GLY A 43 -0.43 -5.46 21.24
CA GLY A 43 -0.75 -6.37 22.34
C GLY A 43 -1.05 -7.80 21.93
N ASP A 44 -1.03 -8.09 20.62
CA ASP A 44 -1.18 -9.43 20.05
C ASP A 44 -0.26 -10.48 20.68
N GLN A 45 -0.80 -11.68 20.84
CA GLN A 45 -0.11 -12.83 21.42
C GLN A 45 -0.02 -13.96 20.39
N MET A 46 1.09 -14.71 20.45
CA MET A 46 1.31 -15.88 19.60
C MET A 46 1.62 -17.10 20.45
N ALA A 47 1.13 -18.26 20.00
CA ALA A 47 1.45 -19.54 20.60
C ALA A 47 2.68 -20.15 19.92
N VAL A 48 3.58 -20.72 20.73
CA VAL A 48 4.79 -21.40 20.26
C VAL A 48 4.65 -22.89 20.51
N HIS A 49 4.84 -23.70 19.47
CA HIS A 49 4.86 -25.16 19.57
C HIS A 49 6.23 -25.71 19.18
N VAL A 50 6.63 -26.80 19.83
CA VAL A 50 7.92 -27.46 19.57
C VAL A 50 7.66 -28.80 18.89
N PRO A 51 8.08 -28.99 17.62
CA PRO A 51 8.00 -30.30 16.97
C PRO A 51 8.98 -31.26 17.66
N LEU A 52 8.47 -32.39 18.15
CA LEU A 52 9.25 -33.33 18.96
C LEU A 52 9.90 -34.43 18.11
N SER A 53 9.14 -35.09 17.23
CA SER A 53 9.66 -36.17 16.39
C SER A 53 10.56 -35.64 15.26
N LEU A 54 11.45 -36.50 14.76
CA LEU A 54 12.35 -36.13 13.67
C LEU A 54 11.56 -35.82 12.39
N GLU A 55 10.50 -36.59 12.14
CA GLU A 55 9.59 -36.39 11.02
C GLU A 55 8.92 -35.00 11.09
N ALA A 56 8.41 -34.62 12.27
CA ALA A 56 7.79 -33.31 12.46
C ALA A 56 8.80 -32.15 12.34
N GLN A 57 10.04 -32.35 12.78
CA GLN A 57 11.11 -31.36 12.60
C GLN A 57 11.48 -31.19 11.12
N LEU A 58 11.58 -32.30 10.39
CA LEU A 58 11.85 -32.30 8.95
C LEU A 58 10.69 -31.67 8.17
N GLU A 59 9.44 -32.00 8.50
CA GLU A 59 8.25 -31.40 7.90
C GLU A 59 8.20 -29.88 8.15
N ALA A 60 8.42 -29.47 9.40
CA ALA A 60 8.46 -28.06 9.76
C ALA A 60 9.54 -27.31 8.96
N ARG A 61 10.72 -27.91 8.78
CA ARG A 61 11.82 -27.29 8.03
C ARG A 61 11.62 -27.32 6.52
N ALA A 62 11.08 -28.41 5.96
CA ALA A 62 10.94 -28.58 4.52
C ALA A 62 9.69 -27.91 3.95
N LEU A 63 8.58 -27.87 4.70
CA LEU A 63 7.29 -27.37 4.20
C LEU A 63 6.84 -26.09 4.91
N MET A 64 6.96 -26.03 6.23
CA MET A 64 6.36 -24.94 7.02
C MET A 64 7.30 -23.75 7.23
N MET A 65 8.58 -23.85 6.86
CA MET A 65 9.56 -22.78 7.04
C MET A 65 9.07 -21.50 6.35
N SER A 66 9.21 -20.36 7.02
CA SER A 66 8.77 -19.06 6.51
C SER A 66 9.38 -18.72 5.14
N SER A 67 10.65 -19.10 4.92
CA SER A 67 11.36 -18.91 3.66
C SER A 67 10.75 -19.65 2.46
N ASN A 68 9.96 -20.71 2.69
CA ASN A 68 9.30 -21.48 1.63
C ASN A 68 7.95 -20.88 1.24
N ASN A 69 7.35 -20.12 2.17
CA ASN A 69 5.97 -19.67 2.10
C ASN A 69 5.90 -18.18 1.77
N ILE A 70 6.49 -17.79 0.64
CA ILE A 70 6.58 -16.37 0.23
C ILE A 70 5.47 -15.94 -0.74
N LEU A 71 4.76 -16.90 -1.34
CA LEU A 71 3.60 -16.65 -2.20
C LEU A 71 2.30 -17.00 -1.49
N SER A 72 1.27 -16.23 -1.80
CA SER A 72 -0.10 -16.52 -1.40
C SER A 72 -0.61 -17.77 -2.13
N PRO A 73 -1.13 -18.78 -1.41
CA PRO A 73 -1.70 -19.97 -2.03
C PRO A 73 -2.96 -19.68 -2.86
N ALA A 74 -3.63 -18.55 -2.62
CA ALA A 74 -4.90 -18.22 -3.25
C ALA A 74 -4.75 -17.65 -4.67
N ASN A 75 -3.69 -16.89 -4.93
CA ASN A 75 -3.51 -16.15 -6.19
C ASN A 75 -2.08 -16.14 -6.73
N GLY A 76 -1.10 -16.72 -6.01
CA GLY A 76 0.29 -16.79 -6.46
C GLY A 76 1.07 -15.48 -6.36
N ASP A 77 0.47 -14.42 -5.81
CA ASP A 77 1.18 -13.16 -5.58
C ASP A 77 2.08 -13.24 -4.33
N PRO A 78 3.19 -12.50 -4.27
CA PRO A 78 4.02 -12.45 -3.07
C PRO A 78 3.24 -11.93 -1.85
N ILE A 79 3.35 -12.62 -0.72
CA ILE A 79 2.74 -12.19 0.55
C ILE A 79 3.74 -11.50 1.49
N ILE A 80 5.04 -11.69 1.24
CA ILE A 80 6.15 -11.06 1.99
C ILE A 80 6.44 -9.63 1.53
N VAL A 81 5.46 -8.95 0.95
CA VAL A 81 5.63 -7.57 0.46
C VAL A 81 5.84 -6.66 1.66
N PRO A 82 6.90 -5.82 1.67
CA PRO A 82 7.11 -4.85 2.72
C PRO A 82 5.87 -3.97 2.96
N SER A 83 5.67 -3.59 4.20
CA SER A 83 4.53 -2.79 4.63
C SER A 83 4.97 -1.44 5.21
N GLN A 84 4.06 -0.47 5.19
CA GLN A 84 4.17 0.82 5.90
C GLN A 84 5.54 1.49 5.73
N ASP A 85 6.31 1.61 6.80
CA ASP A 85 7.53 2.41 6.88
C ASP A 85 8.60 1.98 5.88
N VAL A 86 8.73 0.67 5.61
CA VAL A 86 9.70 0.16 4.64
C VAL A 86 9.35 0.66 3.23
N VAL A 87 8.07 0.60 2.86
CA VAL A 87 7.57 1.12 1.58
C VAL A 87 7.82 2.62 1.49
N LEU A 88 7.57 3.35 2.59
CA LEU A 88 7.76 4.79 2.62
C LEU A 88 9.24 5.18 2.46
N GLY A 89 10.16 4.47 3.12
CA GLY A 89 11.59 4.69 2.99
C GLY A 89 12.11 4.41 1.58
N LEU A 90 11.68 3.30 0.96
CA LEU A 90 12.02 2.96 -0.43
C LEU A 90 11.44 3.97 -1.42
N TYR A 91 10.20 4.40 -1.22
CA TYR A 91 9.57 5.44 -2.04
C TYR A 91 10.32 6.77 -1.93
N TYR A 92 10.66 7.21 -0.71
CA TYR A 92 11.42 8.45 -0.49
C TYR A 92 12.82 8.39 -1.12
N LEU A 93 13.49 7.24 -1.00
CA LEU A 93 14.79 6.98 -1.61
C LEU A 93 14.75 7.06 -3.14
N THR A 94 13.72 6.50 -3.76
CA THR A 94 13.64 6.33 -5.22
C THR A 94 12.95 7.47 -5.96
N ARG A 95 12.51 8.49 -5.24
CA ARG A 95 11.82 9.65 -5.83
C ARG A 95 12.81 10.63 -6.45
N GLU A 96 12.34 11.39 -7.44
CA GLU A 96 13.10 12.48 -8.07
C GLU A 96 12.65 13.85 -7.56
N LYS A 97 13.60 14.78 -7.40
CA LYS A 97 13.36 16.17 -6.99
C LYS A 97 14.06 17.11 -7.96
N VAL A 98 13.32 18.09 -8.48
CA VAL A 98 13.85 19.14 -9.36
C VAL A 98 14.69 20.13 -8.56
N GLY A 99 15.85 20.54 -9.09
CA GLY A 99 16.74 21.50 -8.45
C GLY A 99 17.51 20.94 -7.25
N ALA A 100 17.63 19.61 -7.16
CA ALA A 100 18.32 18.95 -6.06
C ALA A 100 19.84 19.08 -6.18
N LYS A 101 20.55 19.03 -5.04
CA LYS A 101 22.01 19.17 -5.05
C LYS A 101 22.66 18.02 -5.82
N GLY A 102 23.49 18.35 -6.81
CA GLY A 102 24.19 17.37 -7.63
C GLY A 102 23.43 16.89 -8.87
N GLU A 103 22.39 17.60 -9.26
CA GLU A 103 21.67 17.35 -10.51
C GLU A 103 22.58 17.40 -11.75
N GLU A 104 22.33 16.50 -12.70
CA GLU A 104 23.08 16.27 -13.94
C GLU A 104 24.55 15.85 -13.79
N MET A 105 25.02 15.59 -12.56
CA MET A 105 26.33 15.00 -12.32
C MET A 105 26.43 13.58 -12.90
N ALA A 106 27.63 13.21 -13.33
CA ALA A 106 27.93 11.89 -13.87
C ALA A 106 28.86 11.13 -12.92
N PHE A 107 28.53 9.88 -12.65
CA PHE A 107 29.29 8.98 -11.77
C PHE A 107 29.78 7.75 -12.52
N SER A 108 31.00 7.34 -12.20
CA SER A 108 31.70 6.22 -12.83
C SER A 108 31.26 4.86 -12.29
N ASP A 109 30.74 4.79 -11.07
CA ASP A 109 30.16 3.60 -10.45
C ASP A 109 29.25 3.96 -9.26
N VAL A 110 28.59 2.96 -8.69
CA VAL A 110 27.72 3.12 -7.51
C VAL A 110 28.52 3.48 -6.24
N HIS A 111 29.78 3.05 -6.13
CA HIS A 111 30.62 3.38 -4.97
C HIS A 111 30.98 4.88 -4.93
N GLU A 112 31.14 5.52 -6.09
CA GLU A 112 31.32 6.96 -6.21
C GLU A 112 30.05 7.70 -5.81
N VAL A 113 28.88 7.20 -6.21
CA VAL A 113 27.57 7.73 -5.76
C VAL A 113 27.48 7.65 -4.23
N HIS A 114 27.84 6.51 -3.64
CA HIS A 114 27.84 6.33 -2.18
C HIS A 114 28.78 7.33 -1.48
N ARG A 115 30.00 7.53 -1.99
CA ARG A 115 30.94 8.53 -1.44
C ARG A 115 30.39 9.95 -1.57
N ALA A 116 29.80 10.29 -2.72
CA ALA A 116 29.24 11.61 -2.96
C ALA A 116 28.04 11.90 -2.03
N TYR A 117 27.20 10.89 -1.79
CA TYR A 117 26.06 11.02 -0.88
C TYR A 117 26.51 11.14 0.59
N GLU A 118 27.41 10.27 1.06
CA GLU A 118 27.91 10.32 2.45
C GLU A 118 28.72 11.59 2.75
N SER A 119 29.44 12.14 1.75
CA SER A 119 30.10 13.44 1.86
C SER A 119 29.15 14.64 1.71
N ARG A 120 27.84 14.40 1.58
CA ARG A 120 26.78 15.42 1.40
C ARG A 120 27.01 16.33 0.19
N MET A 121 27.67 15.82 -0.84
CA MET A 121 27.89 16.54 -2.10
C MET A 121 26.68 16.44 -3.02
N VAL A 122 25.85 15.40 -2.87
CA VAL A 122 24.61 15.19 -3.63
C VAL A 122 23.44 14.84 -2.73
N ASP A 123 22.23 15.17 -3.18
CA ASP A 123 20.96 14.76 -2.54
C ASP A 123 20.47 13.41 -3.10
N LEU A 124 19.73 12.64 -2.31
CA LEU A 124 19.20 11.32 -2.72
C LEU A 124 18.32 11.39 -3.97
N GLN A 125 17.52 12.44 -4.08
CA GLN A 125 16.55 12.58 -5.17
C GLN A 125 17.11 13.34 -6.38
N ALA A 126 18.42 13.65 -6.38
CA ALA A 126 19.06 14.31 -7.50
C ALA A 126 19.14 13.40 -8.72
N ARG A 127 18.73 13.93 -9.87
CA ARG A 127 18.84 13.26 -11.17
C ARG A 127 20.29 13.25 -11.65
N VAL A 128 20.83 12.07 -11.91
CA VAL A 128 22.25 11.83 -12.20
C VAL A 128 22.42 10.83 -13.34
N ARG A 129 23.60 10.79 -13.94
CA ARG A 129 23.99 9.77 -14.92
C ARG A 129 24.99 8.82 -14.27
N VAL A 130 24.62 7.55 -14.12
CA VAL A 130 25.47 6.56 -13.45
C VAL A 130 25.78 5.43 -14.42
N ARG A 131 27.03 4.96 -14.38
CA ARG A 131 27.44 3.74 -15.07
C ARG A 131 27.14 2.55 -14.15
N LEU A 132 26.16 1.74 -14.53
CA LEU A 132 25.69 0.58 -13.78
C LEU A 132 26.18 -0.72 -14.40
N LYS A 133 26.42 -1.71 -13.54
CA LYS A 133 26.77 -3.08 -13.91
C LYS A 133 25.50 -3.93 -13.86
N GLU A 134 25.12 -4.49 -15.00
CA GLU A 134 23.94 -5.34 -15.14
C GLU A 134 24.36 -6.75 -15.53
N PHE A 135 23.60 -7.73 -15.07
CA PHE A 135 23.80 -9.13 -15.39
C PHE A 135 22.53 -9.61 -16.11
N PRO A 136 22.41 -9.44 -17.43
CA PRO A 136 21.22 -9.88 -18.16
C PRO A 136 21.10 -11.41 -18.08
N LEU A 137 19.88 -11.93 -18.02
CA LEU A 137 19.66 -13.38 -18.03
C LEU A 137 19.99 -13.96 -19.41
N VAL A 138 20.80 -15.02 -19.41
CA VAL A 138 21.11 -15.87 -20.56
C VAL A 138 20.79 -17.30 -20.13
N ASP A 139 19.88 -17.96 -20.85
CA ASP A 139 19.43 -19.33 -20.56
C ASP A 139 18.95 -19.55 -19.10
N GLY A 140 18.24 -18.56 -18.54
CA GLY A 140 17.71 -18.62 -17.17
C GLY A 140 18.77 -18.48 -16.07
N LYS A 141 20.01 -18.12 -16.42
CA LYS A 141 21.09 -17.83 -15.47
C LYS A 141 21.65 -16.42 -15.69
N PRO A 142 22.25 -15.79 -14.65
CA PRO A 142 22.91 -14.50 -14.82
C PRO A 142 24.05 -14.61 -15.86
N GLY A 143 23.91 -13.87 -16.95
CA GLY A 143 24.90 -13.79 -18.04
C GLY A 143 26.09 -12.88 -17.71
N PRO A 144 26.95 -12.61 -18.70
CA PRO A 144 28.15 -11.80 -18.50
C PRO A 144 27.82 -10.36 -18.11
N GLU A 145 28.70 -9.75 -17.31
CA GLU A 145 28.57 -8.35 -16.87
C GLU A 145 28.47 -7.42 -18.08
N ARG A 146 27.39 -6.63 -18.13
CA ARG A 146 27.17 -5.57 -19.10
C ARG A 146 27.17 -4.24 -18.40
N ILE A 147 27.94 -3.30 -18.94
CA ILE A 147 27.96 -1.93 -18.47
C ILE A 147 26.90 -1.13 -19.23
N ARG A 148 25.99 -0.47 -18.48
CA ARG A 148 24.95 0.41 -19.04
C ARG A 148 25.06 1.79 -18.41
N HIS A 149 25.07 2.84 -19.24
CA HIS A 149 24.92 4.21 -18.78
C HIS A 149 23.43 4.53 -18.69
N VAL A 150 22.95 4.84 -17.49
CA VAL A 150 21.52 5.08 -17.24
C VAL A 150 21.34 6.43 -16.58
N GLN A 151 20.30 7.14 -17.00
CA GLN A 151 19.83 8.32 -16.30
C GLN A 151 18.87 7.88 -15.19
N THR A 152 19.20 8.20 -13.95
CA THR A 152 18.49 7.74 -12.76
C THR A 152 18.65 8.76 -11.63
N THR A 153 18.24 8.42 -10.40
CA THR A 153 18.50 9.23 -9.21
C THR A 153 19.61 8.62 -8.35
N VAL A 154 20.23 9.43 -7.48
CA VAL A 154 21.23 8.95 -6.52
C VAL A 154 20.68 7.79 -5.70
N GLY A 155 19.44 7.92 -5.19
CA GLY A 155 18.82 6.88 -4.37
C GLY A 155 18.47 5.60 -5.14
N ARG A 156 18.02 5.69 -6.39
CA ARG A 156 17.81 4.51 -7.26
C ARG A 156 19.14 3.81 -7.58
N ALA A 157 20.22 4.57 -7.79
CA ALA A 157 21.55 4.02 -7.99
C ALA A 157 22.05 3.29 -6.72
N LEU A 158 21.83 3.84 -5.53
CA LEU A 158 22.15 3.16 -4.26
C LEU A 158 21.30 1.89 -4.08
N LEU A 159 20.02 1.93 -4.45
CA LEU A 159 19.14 0.75 -4.42
C LEU A 159 19.57 -0.35 -5.40
N SER A 160 20.34 -0.03 -6.46
CA SER A 160 20.85 -1.04 -7.39
C SER A 160 21.84 -2.02 -6.77
N GLU A 161 22.48 -1.65 -5.66
CA GLU A 161 23.46 -2.50 -4.98
C GLU A 161 22.83 -3.75 -4.36
N ILE A 162 21.58 -3.64 -3.90
CA ILE A 162 20.83 -4.77 -3.34
C ILE A 162 20.16 -5.64 -4.41
N LEU A 163 20.19 -5.21 -5.67
CA LEU A 163 19.50 -5.90 -6.76
C LEU A 163 20.20 -7.25 -7.06
N PRO A 164 19.47 -8.38 -7.06
CA PRO A 164 20.10 -9.66 -7.36
C PRO A 164 20.53 -9.71 -8.83
N LYS A 165 21.65 -10.40 -9.09
CA LYS A 165 22.17 -10.61 -10.44
C LYS A 165 21.12 -11.33 -11.29
N GLY A 166 20.80 -10.80 -12.47
CA GLY A 166 19.73 -11.33 -13.33
C GLY A 166 18.49 -10.45 -13.39
N MET A 167 18.29 -9.55 -12.41
CA MET A 167 17.16 -8.61 -12.45
C MET A 167 17.51 -7.36 -13.26
N PRO A 168 16.60 -6.87 -14.13
CA PRO A 168 16.81 -5.62 -14.85
C PRO A 168 16.66 -4.41 -13.93
N PHE A 169 17.59 -3.45 -14.03
CA PHE A 169 17.57 -2.21 -13.26
C PHE A 169 16.30 -1.38 -13.50
N ASP A 170 15.67 -1.53 -14.67
CA ASP A 170 14.46 -0.80 -15.03
C ASP A 170 13.29 -1.09 -14.07
N MET A 171 13.31 -2.21 -13.34
CA MET A 171 12.31 -2.52 -12.30
C MET A 171 12.36 -1.57 -11.11
N ILE A 172 13.55 -1.05 -10.79
CA ILE A 172 13.77 -0.12 -9.68
C ILE A 172 13.98 1.33 -10.15
N ASN A 173 14.04 1.57 -11.47
CA ASN A 173 14.19 2.90 -12.04
C ASN A 173 12.86 3.67 -12.13
N GLN A 174 12.08 3.63 -11.06
CA GLN A 174 10.77 4.27 -10.93
C GLN A 174 10.50 4.62 -9.46
N ASP A 175 9.42 5.35 -9.19
CA ASP A 175 8.98 5.60 -7.82
C ASP A 175 8.51 4.26 -7.20
N MET A 176 9.20 3.77 -6.18
CA MET A 176 8.93 2.45 -5.57
C MET A 176 7.70 2.50 -4.64
N THR A 177 6.52 2.56 -5.24
CA THR A 177 5.23 2.38 -4.54
C THR A 177 5.05 0.93 -4.05
N LYS A 178 4.11 0.69 -3.12
CA LYS A 178 3.77 -0.66 -2.63
C LYS A 178 3.52 -1.66 -3.78
N LYS A 179 2.82 -1.22 -4.84
CA LYS A 179 2.54 -2.06 -6.02
C LYS A 179 3.81 -2.35 -6.82
N ALA A 180 4.66 -1.33 -7.04
CA ALA A 180 5.93 -1.51 -7.73
C ALA A 180 6.83 -2.49 -6.99
N ILE A 181 6.97 -2.35 -5.66
CA ILE A 181 7.76 -3.26 -4.81
C ILE A 181 7.23 -4.70 -4.92
N SER A 182 5.92 -4.90 -4.83
CA SER A 182 5.31 -6.23 -5.00
C SER A 182 5.63 -6.84 -6.36
N ALA A 183 5.52 -6.05 -7.44
CA ALA A 183 5.85 -6.49 -8.79
C ALA A 183 7.35 -6.86 -8.92
N THR A 184 8.25 -6.06 -8.33
CA THR A 184 9.69 -6.34 -8.32
C THR A 184 10.01 -7.66 -7.62
N ILE A 185 9.39 -7.94 -6.47
CA ILE A 185 9.55 -9.21 -5.73
C ILE A 185 8.99 -10.40 -6.54
N ASN A 186 7.82 -10.23 -7.17
CA ASN A 186 7.22 -11.27 -8.00
C ASN A 186 8.13 -11.63 -9.19
N ILE A 187 8.71 -10.62 -9.85
CA ILE A 187 9.66 -10.82 -10.95
C ILE A 187 10.94 -11.47 -10.44
N ALA A 188 11.46 -11.08 -9.27
CA ALA A 188 12.60 -11.74 -8.63
C ALA A 188 12.35 -13.24 -8.48
N TYR A 189 11.18 -13.60 -7.96
CA TYR A 189 10.80 -15.00 -7.76
C TYR A 189 10.72 -15.78 -9.07
N ARG A 190 10.05 -15.24 -10.08
CA ARG A 190 9.86 -15.90 -11.38
C ARG A 190 11.16 -16.08 -12.15
N LEU A 191 12.12 -15.14 -12.01
CA LEU A 191 13.37 -15.16 -12.76
C LEU A 191 14.52 -15.88 -12.03
N LEU A 192 14.60 -15.74 -10.70
CA LEU A 192 15.78 -16.14 -9.91
C LEU A 192 15.47 -17.24 -8.90
N GLY A 193 14.19 -17.55 -8.69
CA GLY A 193 13.71 -18.55 -7.75
C GLY A 193 13.68 -18.07 -6.30
N LEU A 194 13.47 -19.04 -5.40
CA LEU A 194 13.13 -18.80 -4.00
C LEU A 194 14.25 -18.13 -3.21
N LYS A 195 15.46 -18.70 -3.25
CA LYS A 195 16.57 -18.30 -2.37
C LYS A 195 16.96 -16.84 -2.56
N GLU A 196 17.19 -16.42 -3.81
CA GLU A 196 17.60 -15.05 -4.13
C GLU A 196 16.48 -14.05 -3.79
N THR A 197 15.22 -14.45 -3.94
CA THR A 197 14.07 -13.60 -3.58
C THR A 197 13.97 -13.36 -2.08
N VAL A 198 14.21 -14.38 -1.26
CA VAL A 198 14.21 -14.24 0.22
C VAL A 198 15.32 -13.29 0.65
N ILE A 199 16.55 -13.48 0.15
CA ILE A 199 17.68 -12.59 0.45
C ILE A 199 17.37 -11.16 0.01
N PHE A 200 16.81 -10.99 -1.20
CA PHE A 200 16.44 -9.68 -1.72
C PHE A 200 15.36 -8.98 -0.88
N ALA A 201 14.35 -9.72 -0.40
CA ALA A 201 13.29 -9.16 0.44
C ALA A 201 13.83 -8.65 1.79
N ASP A 202 14.77 -9.38 2.39
CA ASP A 202 15.46 -8.92 3.62
C ASP A 202 16.29 -7.66 3.37
N GLN A 203 17.06 -7.61 2.28
CA GLN A 203 17.85 -6.42 1.93
C GLN A 203 16.96 -5.21 1.63
N LEU A 204 15.82 -5.41 0.98
CA LEU A 204 14.81 -4.36 0.79
C LEU A 204 14.25 -3.86 2.13
N MET A 205 13.98 -4.77 3.07
CA MET A 205 13.51 -4.42 4.40
C MET A 205 14.53 -3.56 5.16
N TYR A 206 15.79 -4.01 5.24
CA TYR A 206 16.85 -3.28 5.92
C TYR A 206 17.09 -1.91 5.30
N THR A 207 17.16 -1.85 3.97
CA THR A 207 17.35 -0.60 3.23
C THR A 207 16.17 0.36 3.45
N GLY A 208 14.94 -0.14 3.34
CA GLY A 208 13.75 0.68 3.55
C GLY A 208 13.68 1.26 4.96
N PHE A 209 13.95 0.48 6.01
CA PHE A 209 14.00 1.02 7.38
C PHE A 209 15.11 2.06 7.56
N ALA A 210 16.33 1.78 7.06
CA ALA A 210 17.45 2.70 7.19
C ALA A 210 17.16 4.06 6.54
N TYR A 211 16.62 4.06 5.33
CA TYR A 211 16.27 5.30 4.63
C TYR A 211 15.00 5.95 5.14
N ALA A 212 14.04 5.19 5.69
CA ALA A 212 12.89 5.77 6.39
C ALA A 212 13.33 6.59 7.61
N THR A 213 14.28 6.08 8.41
CA THR A 213 14.85 6.84 9.53
C THR A 213 15.62 8.08 9.06
N ARG A 214 16.45 7.96 8.01
CA ARG A 214 17.21 9.09 7.44
C ARG A 214 16.30 10.16 6.82
N ALA A 215 15.15 9.77 6.27
CA ALA A 215 14.18 10.71 5.68
C ALA A 215 13.60 11.67 6.74
N GLY A 216 13.58 11.27 8.02
CA GLY A 216 13.07 12.11 9.11
C GLY A 216 11.62 12.51 8.91
N MET A 217 10.83 11.68 8.22
CA MET A 217 9.43 12.00 7.92
C MET A 217 8.62 12.11 9.20
N SER A 218 7.87 13.19 9.30
CA SER A 218 6.99 13.47 10.44
C SER A 218 5.63 13.91 9.94
N PHE A 219 4.66 13.94 10.86
CA PHE A 219 3.29 14.36 10.59
C PHE A 219 2.96 15.53 11.51
N GLY A 220 2.84 16.71 10.91
CA GLY A 220 2.40 17.93 11.59
C GLY A 220 0.96 18.30 11.25
N ILE A 221 0.35 19.14 12.09
CA ILE A 221 -0.98 19.70 11.79
C ILE A 221 -0.96 20.53 10.50
N ASP A 222 0.15 21.20 10.21
CA ASP A 222 0.31 22.05 9.04
C ASP A 222 0.43 21.28 7.72
N ASP A 223 0.79 20.00 7.79
CA ASP A 223 0.81 19.13 6.61
C ASP A 223 -0.61 18.88 6.06
N ILE A 224 -1.65 19.05 6.88
CA ILE A 224 -3.06 18.84 6.51
C ILE A 224 -3.60 20.09 5.78
N VAL A 225 -3.25 20.28 4.51
CA VAL A 225 -3.61 21.51 3.77
C VAL A 225 -5.10 21.53 3.38
N ILE A 226 -5.85 22.48 3.93
CA ILE A 226 -7.25 22.71 3.56
C ILE A 226 -7.30 23.54 2.26
N PRO A 227 -8.09 23.14 1.24
CA PRO A 227 -8.22 23.92 0.02
C PRO A 227 -9.03 25.19 0.27
N GLU A 228 -8.54 26.33 -0.25
CA GLU A 228 -9.21 27.63 -0.13
C GLU A 228 -10.55 27.66 -0.87
N GLN A 229 -10.70 26.83 -1.89
CA GLN A 229 -11.93 26.66 -2.65
C GLN A 229 -13.06 26.03 -1.82
N LYS A 230 -12.75 25.35 -0.70
CA LYS A 230 -13.73 24.63 0.11
C LYS A 230 -14.92 25.51 0.51
N THR A 231 -14.65 26.69 1.06
CA THR A 231 -15.69 27.61 1.53
C THR A 231 -16.61 28.06 0.38
N LYS A 232 -16.04 28.30 -0.80
CA LYS A 232 -16.80 28.66 -2.01
C LYS A 232 -17.66 27.51 -2.51
N LEU A 233 -17.13 26.28 -2.52
CA LEU A 233 -17.85 25.09 -2.97
C LEU A 233 -19.01 24.74 -2.03
N VAL A 234 -18.78 24.80 -0.71
CA VAL A 234 -19.83 24.57 0.29
C VAL A 234 -20.92 25.63 0.18
N ALA A 235 -20.54 26.92 0.08
CA ALA A 235 -21.52 28.00 -0.07
C ALA A 235 -22.28 27.98 -1.41
N ALA A 236 -21.71 27.36 -2.46
CA ALA A 236 -22.44 27.12 -3.71
C ALA A 236 -23.47 25.99 -3.54
N ALA A 237 -23.07 24.87 -2.92
CA ALA A 237 -23.96 23.76 -2.62
C ALA A 237 -25.13 24.18 -1.70
N ASP A 238 -24.86 24.98 -0.66
CA ASP A 238 -25.90 25.51 0.24
C ASP A 238 -26.92 26.37 -0.52
N ARG A 239 -26.49 27.15 -1.53
CA ARG A 239 -27.39 27.95 -2.37
C ARG A 239 -28.25 27.07 -3.27
N GLU A 240 -27.66 26.07 -3.92
CA GLU A 240 -28.40 25.10 -4.73
C GLU A 240 -29.46 24.35 -3.90
N VAL A 241 -29.10 23.93 -2.67
CA VAL A 241 -30.04 23.26 -1.75
C VAL A 241 -31.19 24.19 -1.38
N LYS A 242 -30.92 25.48 -1.13
CA LYS A 242 -31.96 26.46 -0.82
C LYS A 242 -32.92 26.66 -1.99
N GLU A 243 -32.42 26.73 -3.23
CA GLU A 243 -33.26 26.83 -4.43
C GLU A 243 -34.18 25.61 -4.58
N ILE A 244 -33.68 24.40 -4.33
CA ILE A 244 -34.50 23.18 -4.33
C ILE A 244 -35.56 23.21 -3.21
N GLN A 245 -35.22 23.78 -2.06
CA GLN A 245 -36.15 23.91 -0.95
C GLN A 245 -37.25 24.94 -1.23
N ASP A 246 -36.93 26.03 -1.92
CA ASP A 246 -37.90 27.03 -2.38
C ASP A 246 -38.84 26.46 -3.47
N GLN A 247 -38.30 25.64 -4.38
CA GLN A 247 -39.11 24.88 -5.35
C GLN A 247 -40.08 23.92 -4.67
N TYR A 248 -39.64 23.23 -3.62
CA TYR A 248 -40.49 22.35 -2.83
C TYR A 248 -41.59 23.12 -2.10
N ALA A 249 -41.26 24.26 -1.49
CA ALA A 249 -42.23 25.14 -0.84
C ALA A 249 -43.28 25.70 -1.82
N SER A 250 -42.90 25.87 -3.09
CA SER A 250 -43.79 26.30 -4.17
C SER A 250 -44.61 25.15 -4.80
N GLY A 251 -44.41 23.90 -4.35
CA GLY A 251 -45.10 22.72 -4.87
C GLY A 251 -44.61 22.22 -6.23
N LEU A 252 -43.44 22.67 -6.71
CA LEU A 252 -42.88 22.29 -8.01
C LEU A 252 -42.21 20.91 -8.01
N VAL A 253 -41.77 20.43 -6.84
CA VAL A 253 -41.10 19.13 -6.69
C VAL A 253 -41.69 18.35 -5.52
N THR A 254 -41.65 17.03 -5.60
CA THR A 254 -42.09 16.16 -4.50
C THR A 254 -41.02 16.05 -3.41
N ASN A 255 -41.39 15.59 -2.21
CA ASN A 255 -40.42 15.44 -1.11
C ASN A 255 -39.34 14.38 -1.41
N GLY A 256 -39.69 13.31 -2.13
CA GLY A 256 -38.73 12.28 -2.53
C GLY A 256 -37.70 12.81 -3.55
N GLU A 257 -38.16 13.56 -4.54
CA GLU A 257 -37.26 14.22 -5.51
C GLU A 257 -36.39 15.28 -4.84
N ARG A 258 -36.96 16.08 -3.92
CA ARG A 258 -36.20 17.04 -3.10
C ARG A 258 -35.08 16.34 -2.35
N TYR A 259 -35.38 15.24 -1.64
CA TYR A 259 -34.41 14.46 -0.89
C TYR A 259 -33.27 13.95 -1.78
N ASN A 260 -33.59 13.29 -2.90
CA ASN A 260 -32.59 12.75 -3.81
C ASN A 260 -31.70 13.86 -4.40
N LYS A 261 -32.29 14.99 -4.84
CA LYS A 261 -31.53 16.13 -5.36
C LYS A 261 -30.59 16.72 -4.31
N VAL A 262 -31.03 16.87 -3.06
CA VAL A 262 -30.18 17.39 -1.98
C VAL A 262 -29.00 16.46 -1.71
N VAL A 263 -29.23 15.15 -1.66
CA VAL A 263 -28.18 14.14 -1.52
C VAL A 263 -27.18 14.22 -2.68
N ASP A 264 -27.66 14.33 -3.92
CA ASP A 264 -26.81 14.43 -5.11
C ASP A 264 -25.98 15.72 -5.15
N ILE A 265 -26.56 16.86 -4.77
CA ILE A 265 -25.84 18.13 -4.66
C ILE A 265 -24.69 18.00 -3.66
N TRP A 266 -24.96 17.46 -2.48
CA TRP A 266 -23.93 17.30 -1.45
C TRP A 266 -22.88 16.26 -1.81
N SER A 267 -23.25 15.17 -2.47
CA SER A 267 -22.31 14.17 -2.96
C SER A 267 -21.33 14.79 -3.97
N ARG A 268 -21.86 15.52 -4.96
CA ARG A 268 -21.05 16.23 -5.97
C ARG A 268 -20.14 17.30 -5.34
N ALA A 269 -20.67 18.10 -4.42
CA ALA A 269 -19.90 19.13 -3.73
C ALA A 269 -18.74 18.51 -2.92
N ASN A 270 -19.02 17.42 -2.21
CA ASN A 270 -18.03 16.70 -1.43
C ASN A 270 -16.90 16.16 -2.35
N ASP A 271 -17.23 15.63 -3.54
CA ASP A 271 -16.24 15.12 -4.48
C ASP A 271 -15.40 16.23 -5.12
N GLN A 272 -16.01 17.38 -5.42
CA GLN A 272 -15.29 18.58 -5.87
C GLN A 272 -14.30 19.09 -4.81
N VAL A 273 -14.70 19.11 -3.54
CA VAL A 273 -13.82 19.48 -2.42
C VAL A 273 -12.66 18.48 -2.30
N ALA A 274 -12.94 17.17 -2.42
CA ALA A 274 -11.92 16.14 -2.37
C ALA A 274 -10.91 16.28 -3.52
N LYS A 275 -11.37 16.55 -4.74
CA LYS A 275 -10.50 16.77 -5.91
C LYS A 275 -9.64 18.01 -5.74
N ALA A 276 -10.22 19.14 -5.32
CA ALA A 276 -9.48 20.38 -5.08
C ALA A 276 -8.40 20.22 -3.99
N MET A 277 -8.70 19.44 -2.94
CA MET A 277 -7.73 19.10 -1.89
C MET A 277 -6.57 18.27 -2.46
N MET A 278 -6.86 17.19 -3.20
CA MET A 278 -5.81 16.32 -3.75
C MET A 278 -4.94 17.04 -4.78
N GLU A 279 -5.50 17.94 -5.59
CA GLU A 279 -4.72 18.75 -6.54
C GLU A 279 -3.77 19.73 -5.84
N LYS A 280 -4.24 20.37 -4.75
CA LYS A 280 -3.43 21.30 -3.96
C LYS A 280 -2.35 20.58 -3.15
N LEU A 281 -2.67 19.41 -2.60
CA LEU A 281 -1.75 18.61 -1.78
C LEU A 281 -0.75 17.81 -2.64
N GLY A 282 -1.17 17.35 -3.82
CA GLY A 282 -0.38 16.41 -4.63
C GLY A 282 0.70 17.05 -5.50
N SER A 283 0.71 18.38 -5.62
CA SER A 283 1.72 19.07 -6.43
C SER A 283 2.25 20.31 -5.74
N GLU A 284 3.54 20.58 -5.95
CA GLU A 284 4.22 21.77 -5.47
C GLU A 284 5.05 22.39 -6.59
N GLU A 285 5.27 23.70 -6.50
CA GLU A 285 6.20 24.39 -7.39
C GLU A 285 7.63 24.20 -6.87
N ALA A 286 8.49 23.61 -7.70
CA ALA A 286 9.92 23.54 -7.47
C ALA A 286 10.67 24.45 -8.44
N THR A 287 11.77 25.03 -7.98
CA THR A 287 12.63 25.87 -8.82
C THR A 287 13.83 25.03 -9.22
N ASP A 288 14.08 24.93 -10.52
CA ASP A 288 15.27 24.28 -11.08
C ASP A 288 16.52 25.13 -10.81
N LEU A 289 17.71 24.55 -10.94
CA LEU A 289 19.00 25.23 -10.80
C LEU A 289 19.15 26.44 -11.74
N LYS A 290 18.37 26.47 -12.83
CA LYS A 290 18.32 27.56 -13.82
C LYS A 290 17.32 28.66 -13.48
N GLY A 291 16.63 28.56 -12.33
CA GLY A 291 15.62 29.53 -11.90
C GLY A 291 14.24 29.35 -12.56
N ALA A 292 14.06 28.32 -13.38
CA ALA A 292 12.77 27.99 -13.99
C ALA A 292 11.85 27.28 -12.97
N LYS A 293 10.57 27.64 -12.95
CA LYS A 293 9.58 26.98 -12.09
C LYS A 293 9.01 25.75 -12.80
N HIS A 294 9.07 24.60 -12.13
CA HIS A 294 8.50 23.34 -12.58
C HIS A 294 7.47 22.86 -11.55
N ARG A 295 6.40 22.23 -12.04
CA ARG A 295 5.43 21.57 -11.17
C ARG A 295 5.90 20.15 -10.92
N GLN A 296 6.17 19.80 -9.67
CA GLN A 296 6.52 18.45 -9.26
C GLN A 296 5.47 17.87 -8.31
N LYS A 297 5.48 16.55 -8.12
CA LYS A 297 4.68 15.91 -7.07
C LYS A 297 5.11 16.47 -5.70
N SER A 298 4.19 16.65 -4.76
CA SER A 298 4.54 17.27 -3.47
C SER A 298 5.34 16.36 -2.53
N PHE A 299 6.33 16.92 -1.85
CA PHE A 299 7.08 16.26 -0.79
C PHE A 299 6.42 16.39 0.60
N ASN A 300 5.15 16.80 0.65
CA ASN A 300 4.34 16.75 1.87
C ASN A 300 4.25 15.31 2.42
N SER A 301 4.47 15.14 3.72
CA SER A 301 4.50 13.83 4.37
C SER A 301 3.21 13.02 4.21
N ILE A 302 2.04 13.67 4.35
CA ILE A 302 0.74 13.03 4.23
C ILE A 302 0.51 12.53 2.81
N PHE A 303 0.86 13.36 1.84
CA PHE A 303 0.78 12.97 0.44
C PHE A 303 1.69 11.77 0.14
N MET A 304 2.93 11.81 0.61
CA MET A 304 3.89 10.71 0.42
C MET A 304 3.41 9.39 1.04
N MET A 305 2.81 9.42 2.23
CA MET A 305 2.27 8.22 2.88
C MET A 305 1.15 7.56 2.04
N ALA A 306 0.27 8.37 1.44
CA ALA A 306 -0.82 7.85 0.61
C ALA A 306 -0.39 7.49 -0.81
N ASP A 307 0.42 8.31 -1.49
CA ASP A 307 0.88 8.05 -2.87
C ASP A 307 1.80 6.82 -2.94
N SER A 308 2.67 6.63 -1.93
CA SER A 308 3.48 5.42 -1.82
C SER A 308 2.67 4.15 -1.56
N GLY A 309 1.44 4.28 -1.06
CA GLY A 309 0.63 3.17 -0.57
C GLY A 309 1.15 2.55 0.73
N ALA A 310 2.04 3.24 1.45
CA ALA A 310 2.56 2.82 2.74
C ALA A 310 1.44 2.80 3.80
N ARG A 311 0.73 3.92 3.96
CA ARG A 311 -0.38 4.06 4.90
C ARG A 311 -1.26 5.25 4.51
N GLY A 312 -2.56 5.10 4.68
CA GLY A 312 -3.50 6.16 4.34
C GLY A 312 -4.09 5.98 2.94
N SER A 313 -5.37 6.30 2.79
CA SER A 313 -6.04 6.40 1.48
C SER A 313 -6.46 7.85 1.20
N ALA A 314 -6.69 8.18 -0.07
CA ALA A 314 -7.24 9.48 -0.44
C ALA A 314 -8.58 9.77 0.28
N ALA A 315 -9.37 8.73 0.56
CA ALA A 315 -10.61 8.85 1.33
C ALA A 315 -10.36 9.26 2.80
N GLN A 316 -9.28 8.79 3.42
CA GLN A 316 -8.90 9.19 4.79
C GLN A 316 -8.34 10.61 4.81
N ILE A 317 -7.50 10.98 3.85
CA ILE A 317 -6.97 12.35 3.72
C ILE A 317 -8.11 13.35 3.50
N ARG A 318 -9.11 12.98 2.69
CA ARG A 318 -10.35 13.76 2.50
C ARG A 318 -11.04 14.09 3.82
N GLN A 319 -11.08 13.16 4.78
CA GLN A 319 -11.70 13.42 6.08
C GLN A 319 -10.86 14.33 6.98
N LEU A 320 -9.53 14.38 6.78
CA LEU A 320 -8.63 15.25 7.54
C LEU A 320 -8.70 16.71 7.06
N ALA A 321 -8.63 16.95 5.74
CA ALA A 321 -8.51 18.30 5.18
C ALA A 321 -9.70 18.76 4.33
N GLY A 322 -10.52 17.85 3.80
CA GLY A 322 -11.69 18.15 2.98
C GLY A 322 -12.93 18.47 3.81
N MET A 323 -14.05 17.80 3.49
CA MET A 323 -15.23 17.70 4.35
C MET A 323 -15.56 16.22 4.55
N ARG A 324 -16.14 15.83 5.69
CA ARG A 324 -16.54 14.42 5.90
C ARG A 324 -17.70 14.00 5.00
N GLY A 325 -18.61 14.93 4.71
CA GLY A 325 -19.75 14.68 3.82
C GLY A 325 -20.96 14.04 4.50
N LEU A 326 -21.72 13.30 3.71
CA LEU A 326 -22.97 12.68 4.12
C LEU A 326 -22.73 11.44 5.01
N MET A 327 -23.63 11.20 5.96
CA MET A 327 -23.56 10.07 6.89
C MET A 327 -24.83 9.23 6.79
N ALA A 328 -24.68 7.91 6.90
CA ALA A 328 -25.82 7.00 6.92
C ALA A 328 -26.36 6.81 8.35
N LYS A 329 -27.68 6.74 8.46
CA LYS A 329 -28.39 6.30 9.66
C LYS A 329 -28.29 4.78 9.82
N PRO A 330 -28.65 4.22 10.99
CA PRO A 330 -28.65 2.79 11.22
C PRO A 330 -29.55 2.00 10.25
N ASP A 331 -30.65 2.60 9.79
CA ASP A 331 -31.58 2.04 8.80
C ASP A 331 -31.02 2.02 7.36
N GLY A 332 -29.87 2.66 7.11
CA GLY A 332 -29.24 2.77 5.79
C GLY A 332 -29.63 4.03 5.01
N SER A 333 -30.61 4.81 5.47
CA SER A 333 -30.95 6.10 4.86
C SER A 333 -29.84 7.13 5.09
N ILE A 334 -29.64 8.02 4.12
CA ILE A 334 -28.62 9.07 4.20
C ILE A 334 -29.19 10.29 4.92
N ILE A 335 -28.44 10.88 5.84
CA ILE A 335 -28.80 12.14 6.51
C ILE A 335 -28.56 13.29 5.55
N GLU A 336 -29.61 14.07 5.28
CA GLU A 336 -29.62 15.19 4.31
C GLU A 336 -28.63 16.30 4.68
N THR A 337 -28.35 16.48 5.98
CA THR A 337 -27.42 17.47 6.50
C THR A 337 -26.01 16.87 6.58
N PRO A 338 -25.07 17.31 5.72
CA PRO A 338 -23.71 16.79 5.72
C PRO A 338 -22.88 17.35 6.86
N ILE A 339 -21.75 16.71 7.11
CA ILE A 339 -20.67 17.27 7.94
C ILE A 339 -19.72 18.04 7.02
N THR A 340 -19.85 19.37 7.03
CA THR A 340 -19.02 20.31 6.25
C THR A 340 -17.63 20.51 6.85
N ALA A 341 -17.49 20.29 8.16
CA ALA A 341 -16.22 20.35 8.87
C ALA A 341 -15.32 19.15 8.59
N ASN A 342 -14.04 19.28 8.94
CA ASN A 342 -13.05 18.21 8.91
C ASN A 342 -12.35 18.04 10.26
N PHE A 343 -11.48 17.04 10.39
CA PHE A 343 -10.79 16.79 11.65
C PHE A 343 -9.76 17.86 12.01
N ARG A 344 -9.20 18.60 11.04
CA ARG A 344 -8.31 19.74 11.33
C ARG A 344 -9.05 20.93 11.95
N GLU A 345 -10.25 21.21 11.47
CA GLU A 345 -11.10 22.31 11.96
C GLU A 345 -11.86 21.95 13.25
N GLY A 346 -12.10 20.65 13.47
CA GLY A 346 -12.93 20.14 14.56
C GLY A 346 -14.42 20.05 14.17
N LEU A 347 -15.15 19.17 14.86
CA LEU A 347 -16.59 18.98 14.64
C LEU A 347 -17.38 19.62 15.76
N ASN A 348 -18.51 20.25 15.43
CA ASN A 348 -19.47 20.68 16.45
C ASN A 348 -20.24 19.49 17.04
N VAL A 349 -20.95 19.72 18.16
CA VAL A 349 -21.66 18.67 18.91
C VAL A 349 -22.63 17.87 18.04
N LEU A 350 -23.40 18.55 17.17
CA LEU A 350 -24.39 17.91 16.32
C LEU A 350 -23.74 17.05 15.23
N GLN A 351 -22.71 17.59 14.56
CA GLN A 351 -21.96 16.87 13.54
C GLN A 351 -21.25 15.65 14.13
N TYR A 352 -20.67 15.80 15.32
CA TYR A 352 -20.05 14.68 16.02
C TYR A 352 -21.08 13.61 16.37
N PHE A 353 -22.23 13.99 16.94
CA PHE A 353 -23.34 13.09 17.24
C PHE A 353 -23.84 12.32 16.01
N ILE A 354 -24.04 13.01 14.89
CA ILE A 354 -24.40 12.38 13.61
C ILE A 354 -23.37 11.31 13.21
N SER A 355 -22.07 11.62 13.33
CA SER A 355 -21.00 10.68 12.96
C SER A 355 -20.97 9.40 13.80
N THR A 356 -21.53 9.41 15.02
CA THR A 356 -21.54 8.25 15.92
C THR A 356 -22.39 7.09 15.41
N HIS A 357 -23.45 7.37 14.63
CA HIS A 357 -24.34 6.34 14.10
C HIS A 357 -23.60 5.40 13.16
N GLY A 358 -22.89 5.96 12.18
CA GLY A 358 -22.08 5.21 11.22
C GLY A 358 -20.91 4.48 11.89
N ALA A 359 -20.21 5.15 12.81
CA ALA A 359 -19.10 4.55 13.55
C ALA A 359 -19.54 3.34 14.39
N ARG A 360 -20.62 3.47 15.16
CA ARG A 360 -21.15 2.37 15.99
C ARG A 360 -21.62 1.20 15.13
N LYS A 361 -22.35 1.47 14.05
CA LYS A 361 -22.82 0.42 13.12
C LYS A 361 -21.63 -0.31 12.49
N GLY A 362 -20.62 0.41 12.01
CA GLY A 362 -19.42 -0.21 11.43
C GLY A 362 -18.67 -1.12 12.41
N LEU A 363 -18.52 -0.70 13.68
CA LEU A 363 -17.90 -1.53 14.72
C LEU A 363 -18.75 -2.76 15.05
N ALA A 364 -20.07 -2.60 15.20
CA ALA A 364 -21.00 -3.70 15.46
C ALA A 364 -21.02 -4.71 14.30
N ASP A 365 -21.10 -4.23 13.06
CA ASP A 365 -21.11 -5.07 11.87
C ASP A 365 -19.79 -5.86 11.72
N THR A 366 -18.65 -5.24 12.03
CA THR A 366 -17.34 -5.93 11.99
C THR A 366 -17.29 -7.06 13.01
N ALA A 367 -17.75 -6.80 14.24
CA ALA A 367 -17.82 -7.83 15.28
C ALA A 367 -18.75 -8.99 14.90
N LEU A 368 -19.94 -8.68 14.33
CA LEU A 368 -20.91 -9.69 13.90
C LEU A 368 -20.43 -10.50 12.68
N LYS A 369 -19.85 -9.84 11.67
CA LYS A 369 -19.39 -10.49 10.43
C LYS A 369 -18.22 -11.45 10.66
N THR A 370 -17.43 -11.22 11.71
CA THR A 370 -16.30 -12.09 12.07
C THR A 370 -16.73 -13.55 12.26
N ALA A 371 -17.90 -13.79 12.89
CA ALA A 371 -18.45 -15.14 13.06
C ALA A 371 -18.88 -15.78 11.73
N ASN A 372 -19.48 -15.00 10.82
CA ASN A 372 -19.99 -15.50 9.54
C ASN A 372 -18.87 -15.95 8.61
N SER A 373 -17.76 -15.21 8.55
CA SER A 373 -16.61 -15.57 7.71
C SER A 373 -16.02 -16.92 8.13
N GLY A 374 -15.81 -17.14 9.44
CA GLY A 374 -15.29 -18.42 9.93
C GLY A 374 -16.25 -19.59 9.69
N TYR A 375 -17.57 -19.35 9.83
CA TYR A 375 -18.59 -20.36 9.53
C TYR A 375 -18.60 -20.76 8.05
N LEU A 376 -18.47 -19.80 7.13
CA LEU A 376 -18.39 -20.08 5.70
C LEU A 376 -17.15 -20.91 5.36
N THR A 377 -15.98 -20.53 5.89
CA THR A 377 -14.74 -21.30 5.69
C THR A 377 -14.89 -22.74 6.19
N ARG A 378 -15.49 -22.94 7.36
CA ARG A 378 -15.77 -24.29 7.87
C ARG A 378 -16.65 -25.09 6.92
N ARG A 379 -17.75 -24.52 6.42
CA ARG A 379 -18.63 -25.22 5.47
C ARG A 379 -17.93 -25.60 4.17
N LEU A 380 -17.02 -24.75 3.68
CA LEU A 380 -16.24 -25.05 2.48
C LEU A 380 -15.24 -26.19 2.74
N VAL A 381 -14.58 -26.18 3.90
CA VAL A 381 -13.68 -27.27 4.30
C VAL A 381 -14.45 -28.58 4.47
N ASP A 382 -15.60 -28.58 5.16
CA ASP A 382 -16.43 -29.77 5.38
C ASP A 382 -16.83 -30.49 4.07
N VAL A 383 -16.95 -29.76 2.95
CA VAL A 383 -17.31 -30.33 1.63
C VAL A 383 -16.08 -30.78 0.84
N ALA A 384 -14.94 -30.09 0.97
CA ALA A 384 -13.76 -30.29 0.12
C ALA A 384 -12.58 -30.99 0.82
N GLN A 385 -12.74 -31.40 2.10
CA GLN A 385 -11.64 -31.93 2.91
C GLN A 385 -10.99 -33.20 2.34
N ASP A 386 -11.80 -34.08 1.74
CA ASP A 386 -11.32 -35.37 1.20
C ASP A 386 -10.80 -35.27 -0.25
N LEU A 387 -10.80 -34.06 -0.85
CA LEU A 387 -10.29 -33.85 -2.20
C LEU A 387 -8.76 -33.76 -2.20
N VAL A 388 -8.10 -34.74 -2.80
CA VAL A 388 -6.63 -34.86 -2.87
C VAL A 388 -6.20 -35.19 -4.31
N VAL A 389 -5.08 -34.64 -4.77
CA VAL A 389 -4.48 -35.00 -6.06
C VAL A 389 -3.78 -36.36 -5.92
N THR A 390 -4.34 -37.40 -6.55
CA THR A 390 -3.87 -38.80 -6.45
C THR A 390 -3.11 -39.30 -7.67
N GLU A 391 -3.32 -38.69 -8.84
CA GLU A 391 -2.72 -39.08 -10.12
C GLU A 391 -2.15 -37.86 -10.85
N ILE A 392 -1.16 -38.09 -11.73
CA ILE A 392 -0.47 -37.02 -12.47
C ILE A 392 -1.29 -36.55 -13.67
N ASP A 393 -1.92 -37.49 -14.38
CA ASP A 393 -2.72 -37.22 -15.58
C ASP A 393 -3.87 -38.24 -15.64
N CYS A 394 -5.10 -37.73 -15.72
CA CYS A 394 -6.31 -38.54 -15.87
C CYS A 394 -6.63 -38.87 -17.34
N GLY A 395 -5.92 -38.26 -18.30
CA GLY A 395 -6.04 -38.52 -19.74
C GLY A 395 -7.31 -37.97 -20.40
N THR A 396 -8.01 -37.03 -19.75
CA THR A 396 -9.24 -36.45 -20.30
C THR A 396 -8.95 -35.30 -21.26
N ASP A 397 -9.67 -35.26 -22.38
CA ASP A 397 -9.68 -34.13 -23.32
C ASP A 397 -10.75 -33.07 -22.96
N GLN A 398 -11.54 -33.30 -21.88
CA GLN A 398 -12.59 -32.39 -21.45
C GLN A 398 -12.02 -31.22 -20.64
N GLY A 399 -12.41 -29.99 -21.00
CA GLY A 399 -12.02 -28.78 -20.30
C GLY A 399 -13.04 -27.66 -20.47
N LEU A 400 -12.81 -26.53 -19.79
CA LEU A 400 -13.61 -25.32 -19.92
C LEU A 400 -12.87 -24.29 -20.76
N ALA A 401 -13.58 -23.62 -21.67
CA ALA A 401 -13.01 -22.52 -22.45
C ALA A 401 -12.90 -21.28 -21.55
N MET A 402 -11.68 -20.81 -21.33
CA MET A 402 -11.41 -19.57 -20.58
C MET A 402 -11.35 -18.40 -21.55
N ALA A 403 -12.12 -17.35 -21.24
CA ALA A 403 -12.12 -16.09 -21.97
C ALA A 403 -12.03 -14.94 -20.98
N PRO A 404 -11.42 -13.80 -21.36
CA PRO A 404 -11.37 -12.63 -20.49
C PRO A 404 -12.79 -12.16 -20.16
N LEU A 405 -13.00 -11.77 -18.91
CA LEU A 405 -14.27 -11.22 -18.46
C LEU A 405 -14.37 -9.77 -18.91
N VAL A 406 -15.26 -9.49 -19.86
CA VAL A 406 -15.52 -8.14 -20.38
C VAL A 406 -16.83 -7.63 -19.81
N GLU A 407 -16.78 -6.61 -18.95
CA GLU A 407 -17.96 -5.88 -18.47
C GLU A 407 -17.91 -4.45 -19.01
N GLY A 408 -18.98 -4.02 -19.70
CA GLY A 408 -19.11 -2.63 -20.13
C GLY A 408 -18.10 -2.14 -21.19
N GLY A 409 -17.32 -3.03 -21.81
CA GLY A 409 -16.31 -2.71 -22.81
C GLY A 409 -14.86 -2.72 -22.29
N ASP A 410 -14.68 -2.86 -20.98
CA ASP A 410 -13.36 -3.01 -20.35
C ASP A 410 -13.13 -4.48 -19.93
N VAL A 411 -11.89 -4.94 -20.07
CA VAL A 411 -11.47 -6.26 -19.56
C VAL A 411 -11.27 -6.14 -18.05
N VAL A 412 -12.13 -6.79 -17.28
CA VAL A 412 -12.11 -6.77 -15.81
C VAL A 412 -11.14 -7.82 -15.25
N GLU A 413 -11.08 -8.98 -15.91
CA GLU A 413 -10.19 -10.09 -15.55
C GLU A 413 -9.69 -10.76 -16.85
N GLY A 414 -8.37 -10.92 -16.97
CA GLY A 414 -7.67 -11.24 -18.22
C GLY A 414 -6.87 -12.52 -18.18
#